data_AF-A0ABD5SA80-F1
#
_entry.id   AF-A0ABD5SA80-F1
#
_cell.length_a   1.000
_cell.length_b   1.000
_cell.length_c   1.000
_cell.angle_alpha   90.00
_cell.angle_beta   90.00
_cell.angle_gamma   90.00
#
_symmetry.space_group_name_H-M   'P 1'
#
loop_
_entity.id
_entity.type
_entity.pdbx_description
1 polymer ?
#
loop_
_entity_poly.entity_id
_entity_poly.type
_entity_poly.pdbx_seq_one_letter_code
_entity_poly.pdbx_strand_id
1 'polypeptide(L)'
;MEEWESVRAWKLRELPDPPRLTITQLFSKLSQNGPRSYRSSQPSWETKARVRLRDKFKCALCPAGRIETVGGASVWRARDGRTRRRPSGKSTQGTAARVLEVHHVVPRANGGTNDLSNLITLCPDCHEDVHDRRADRIPREETRPALGTRP
;
A
#
# COMPACT_ATOMS: atom_id res chain seq x y z
N MET A 1 16.24 -13.24 21.27
CA MET A 1 15.56 -12.07 20.67
C MET A 1 16.13 -11.75 19.28
N GLU A 2 17.45 -11.88 19.08
CA GLU A 2 18.14 -11.74 17.78
C GLU A 2 17.65 -12.70 16.68
N GLU A 3 17.22 -13.91 17.04
CA GLU A 3 16.78 -14.93 16.08
C GLU A 3 15.46 -14.54 15.38
N TRP A 4 14.51 -13.97 16.13
CA TRP A 4 13.22 -13.51 15.57
C TRP A 4 13.38 -12.27 14.68
N GLU A 5 14.25 -11.33 15.06
CA GLU A 5 14.55 -10.16 14.23
C GLU A 5 15.30 -10.54 12.95
N SER A 6 16.21 -11.51 13.04
CA SER A 6 16.95 -12.07 11.89
C SER A 6 16.03 -12.84 10.93
N VAL A 7 15.11 -13.65 11.45
CA VAL A 7 14.09 -14.36 10.64
C VAL A 7 13.14 -13.37 9.98
N ARG A 8 12.72 -12.33 10.71
CA ARG A 8 11.86 -11.27 10.16
C ARG A 8 12.58 -10.45 9.09
N ALA A 9 13.87 -10.14 9.28
CA ALA A 9 14.71 -9.46 8.30
C ALA A 9 14.94 -10.34 7.06
N TRP A 10 15.16 -11.65 7.23
CA TRP A 10 15.28 -12.60 6.13
C TRP A 10 13.98 -12.73 5.32
N LYS A 11 12.82 -12.91 5.98
CA LYS A 11 11.51 -12.94 5.30
C LYS A 11 11.15 -11.61 4.61
N LEU A 12 11.68 -10.49 5.08
CA LEU A 12 11.54 -9.17 4.44
C LEU A 12 12.41 -9.04 3.18
N ARG A 13 13.58 -9.69 3.13
CA ARG A 13 14.48 -9.71 1.96
C ARG A 13 13.94 -10.54 0.79
N GLU A 14 13.03 -11.48 1.06
CA GLU A 14 12.35 -12.28 0.03
C GLU A 14 11.16 -11.56 -0.63
N LEU A 15 10.76 -10.38 -0.13
CA LEU A 15 9.68 -9.62 -0.76
C LEU A 15 10.24 -8.87 -1.98
N PRO A 16 9.58 -8.95 -3.15
CA PRO A 16 10.02 -8.19 -4.32
C PRO A 16 9.88 -6.70 -4.05
N ASP A 17 10.61 -5.87 -4.78
CA ASP A 17 10.42 -4.43 -4.73
C ASP A 17 8.98 -4.02 -5.08
N PRO A 18 8.46 -2.92 -4.50
CA PRO A 18 7.18 -2.38 -4.92
C PRO A 18 7.25 -1.94 -6.39
N PRO A 19 6.14 -2.10 -7.16
CA PRO A 19 6.12 -1.66 -8.55
C PRO A 19 6.34 -0.14 -8.63
N ARG A 20 7.32 0.26 -9.44
CA ARG A 20 7.65 1.66 -9.72
C ARG A 20 6.96 2.11 -11.00
N LEU A 21 6.04 3.06 -10.88
CA LEU A 21 5.18 3.55 -11.95
C LEU A 21 4.98 5.05 -11.81
N THR A 22 4.95 5.78 -12.91
CA THR A 22 4.40 7.14 -12.94
C THR A 22 2.88 7.10 -12.74
N ILE A 23 2.26 8.21 -12.30
CA ILE A 23 0.79 8.31 -12.22
C ILE A 23 0.15 8.03 -13.57
N THR A 24 0.73 8.55 -14.66
CA THR A 24 0.26 8.30 -16.02
C THR A 24 0.30 6.81 -16.36
N GLN A 25 1.39 6.10 -16.02
CA GLN A 25 1.48 4.65 -16.24
C GLN A 25 0.47 3.86 -15.40
N LEU A 26 0.24 4.27 -14.15
CA LEU A 26 -0.76 3.66 -13.28
C LEU A 26 -2.17 3.83 -13.89
N PHE A 27 -2.53 5.03 -14.33
CA PHE A 27 -3.85 5.30 -14.91
C PHE A 27 -4.09 4.62 -16.25
N SER A 28 -3.05 4.50 -17.08
CA SER A 28 -3.12 3.75 -18.35
C SER A 28 -3.47 2.26 -18.12
N LYS A 29 -3.07 1.67 -16.99
CA LYS A 29 -3.40 0.28 -16.63
C LYS A 29 -4.86 0.12 -16.17
N LEU A 30 -5.48 1.19 -15.65
CA LEU A 30 -6.89 1.21 -15.28
C LEU A 30 -7.84 1.30 -16.49
N SER A 31 -7.40 1.89 -17.61
CA SER A 31 -8.25 2.09 -18.81
C SER A 31 -8.36 0.90 -19.74
N GLN A 32 -7.56 -0.14 -19.49
CA GLN A 32 -7.78 -1.41 -20.16
C GLN A 32 -9.15 -1.93 -19.68
N ASN A 33 -9.93 -2.56 -20.55
CA ASN A 33 -11.16 -3.25 -20.15
C ASN A 33 -10.91 -4.72 -20.46
N GLY A 34 -10.85 -5.58 -19.44
CA GLY A 34 -10.96 -7.01 -19.68
C GLY A 34 -12.40 -7.51 -19.52
N PRO A 35 -12.61 -8.84 -19.53
CA PRO A 35 -13.93 -9.42 -19.78
C PRO A 35 -14.96 -9.05 -18.70
N ARG A 36 -16.16 -8.64 -19.15
CA ARG A 36 -17.32 -8.23 -18.31
C ARG A 36 -17.76 -9.26 -17.26
N SER A 37 -17.37 -10.53 -17.41
CA SER A 37 -17.83 -11.66 -16.59
C SER A 37 -16.92 -12.01 -15.40
N TYR A 38 -15.84 -11.26 -15.14
CA TYR A 38 -14.88 -11.65 -14.10
C TYR A 38 -15.39 -11.38 -12.68
N ARG A 39 -15.80 -12.43 -11.94
CA ARG A 39 -15.90 -12.38 -10.47
C ARG A 39 -14.48 -12.37 -9.89
N SER A 40 -13.97 -11.18 -9.60
CA SER A 40 -12.60 -10.98 -9.13
C SER A 40 -12.39 -11.53 -7.71
N SER A 41 -11.61 -12.59 -7.56
CA SER A 41 -11.07 -13.00 -6.26
C SER A 41 -10.11 -11.93 -5.73
N GLN A 42 -10.46 -11.36 -4.58
CA GLN A 42 -9.61 -10.42 -3.85
C GLN A 42 -8.36 -11.14 -3.29
N PRO A 43 -7.23 -10.44 -3.09
CA PRO A 43 -6.06 -11.02 -2.44
C PRO A 43 -6.41 -11.55 -1.05
N SER A 44 -5.81 -12.68 -0.66
CA SER A 44 -5.97 -13.23 0.68
C SER A 44 -5.44 -12.27 1.75
N TRP A 45 -5.80 -12.50 3.00
CA TRP A 45 -5.32 -11.66 4.10
C TRP A 45 -3.79 -11.75 4.26
N GLU A 46 -3.19 -12.93 4.01
CA GLU A 46 -1.75 -13.15 4.04
C GLU A 46 -1.04 -12.31 2.97
N THR A 47 -1.56 -12.34 1.73
CA THR A 47 -1.02 -11.54 0.63
C THR A 47 -1.11 -10.05 0.97
N LYS A 48 -2.25 -9.58 1.49
CA LYS A 48 -2.39 -8.18 1.91
C LYS A 48 -1.42 -7.81 3.04
N ALA A 49 -1.16 -8.71 3.98
CA ALA A 49 -0.19 -8.49 5.05
C ALA A 49 1.25 -8.37 4.51
N ARG A 50 1.64 -9.23 3.55
CA ARG A 50 2.95 -9.18 2.89
C ARG A 50 3.17 -7.87 2.12
N VAL A 51 2.16 -7.41 1.37
CA VAL A 51 2.22 -6.12 0.63
C VAL A 51 2.44 -4.95 1.58
N ARG A 52 1.65 -4.86 2.67
CA ARG A 52 1.78 -3.78 3.65
C ARG A 52 3.11 -3.81 4.38
N LEU A 53 3.61 -5.02 4.69
CA LEU A 53 4.91 -5.21 5.31
C LEU A 53 6.05 -4.74 4.37
N ARG A 54 6.01 -5.15 3.09
CA ARG A 54 6.93 -4.67 2.04
C ARG A 54 6.90 -3.15 1.96
N ASP A 55 5.71 -2.55 1.89
CA ASP A 55 5.57 -1.10 1.72
C ASP A 55 5.85 -0.30 3.00
N LYS A 56 6.22 -0.99 4.10
CA LYS A 56 6.48 -0.44 5.43
C LYS A 56 5.28 0.36 5.96
N PHE A 57 4.07 -0.13 5.66
CA PHE A 57 2.79 0.47 6.02
C PHE A 57 2.64 1.92 5.55
N LYS A 58 3.18 2.24 4.37
CA LYS A 58 3.13 3.59 3.81
C LYS A 58 2.44 3.61 2.46
N CYS A 59 1.69 4.68 2.22
CA CYS A 59 1.05 4.92 0.93
C CYS A 59 2.12 5.06 -0.16
N ALA A 60 1.88 4.43 -1.31
CA ALA A 60 2.76 4.53 -2.47
C ALA A 60 2.69 5.92 -3.14
N LEU A 61 1.62 6.69 -2.93
CA LEU A 61 1.28 7.89 -3.70
C LEU A 61 1.29 9.19 -2.90
N CYS A 62 1.50 9.13 -1.57
CA CYS A 62 1.59 10.33 -0.74
C CYS A 62 2.48 10.10 0.49
N PRO A 63 2.64 11.10 1.38
CA PRO A 63 3.38 10.93 2.64
C PRO A 63 2.66 10.12 3.73
N ALA A 64 1.37 9.82 3.56
CA ALA A 64 0.59 9.08 4.54
C ALA A 64 1.17 7.68 4.77
N GLY A 65 1.16 7.18 6.02
CA GLY A 65 1.80 5.89 6.29
C GLY A 65 2.57 5.76 7.58
N ARG A 66 3.19 6.85 8.01
CA ARG A 66 4.10 6.79 9.15
C ARG A 66 3.29 6.51 10.40
N ILE A 67 3.60 5.39 11.05
CA ILE A 67 3.10 5.12 12.38
C ILE A 67 4.08 5.72 13.38
N GLU A 68 3.60 6.67 14.16
CA GLU A 68 4.36 7.42 15.17
C GLU A 68 3.80 7.11 16.55
N THR A 69 4.57 7.37 17.61
CA THR A 69 4.05 7.38 18.98
C THR A 69 3.98 8.83 19.45
N VAL A 70 2.78 9.32 19.74
CA VAL A 70 2.54 10.70 20.20
C VAL A 70 1.80 10.62 21.53
N GLY A 71 2.44 11.09 22.62
CA GLY A 71 1.86 11.05 23.97
C GLY A 71 1.50 9.63 24.43
N GLY A 72 2.33 8.63 24.10
CA GLY A 72 2.08 7.22 24.45
C GLY A 72 1.06 6.48 23.56
N ALA A 73 0.34 7.19 22.69
CA ALA A 73 -0.55 6.58 21.71
C ALA A 73 0.17 6.35 20.38
N SER A 74 0.05 5.16 19.81
CA SER A 74 0.45 4.97 18.40
C SER A 74 -0.57 5.66 17.49
N VAL A 75 -0.07 6.42 16.54
CA VAL A 75 -0.87 7.22 15.64
C VAL A 75 -0.38 7.07 14.21
N TRP A 76 -1.26 7.25 13.24
CA TRP A 76 -0.89 7.28 11.84
C TRP A 76 -1.21 8.63 11.22
N ARG A 77 -0.32 9.12 10.35
CA ARG A 77 -0.50 10.38 9.62
C ARG A 77 -1.28 10.15 8.33
N ALA A 78 -2.41 10.84 8.21
CA ALA A 78 -3.20 10.93 6.99
C ALA A 78 -2.54 11.81 5.94
N ARG A 79 -3.08 11.80 4.71
CA ARG A 79 -2.53 12.59 3.61
C ARG A 79 -2.54 14.10 3.94
N ASP A 80 -3.63 14.56 4.54
CA ASP A 80 -3.83 15.93 5.02
C ASP A 80 -3.00 16.31 6.26
N GLY A 81 -2.11 15.43 6.73
CA GLY A 81 -1.29 15.63 7.93
C GLY A 81 -2.01 15.36 9.26
N ARG A 82 -3.33 15.13 9.24
CA ARG A 82 -4.10 14.82 10.46
C ARG A 82 -3.65 13.49 11.05
N THR A 83 -3.64 13.46 12.37
CA THR A 83 -3.26 12.30 13.15
C THR A 83 -4.48 11.44 13.43
N ARG A 84 -4.46 10.16 13.03
CA ARG A 84 -5.49 9.18 13.37
C ARG A 84 -4.99 8.32 14.52
N ARG A 85 -5.75 8.28 15.62
CA ARG A 85 -5.39 7.51 16.82
C ARG A 85 -5.63 6.03 16.60
N ARG A 86 -4.73 5.22 17.16
CA ARG A 86 -4.93 3.78 17.32
C ARG A 86 -6.02 3.49 18.35
N PRO A 87 -6.94 2.55 18.09
CA PRO A 87 -7.87 2.05 19.10
C PRO A 87 -7.13 1.36 20.26
N SER A 88 -7.63 1.52 21.49
CA SER A 88 -7.05 0.85 22.66
C SER A 88 -7.01 -0.68 22.47
N GLY A 89 -5.95 -1.32 22.98
CA GLY A 89 -5.77 -2.78 22.89
C GLY A 89 -5.49 -3.36 21.50
N LYS A 90 -5.29 -2.52 20.46
CA LYS A 90 -4.91 -3.00 19.11
C LYS A 90 -3.41 -2.83 18.87
N SER A 91 -2.84 -3.71 18.06
CA SER A 91 -1.44 -3.57 17.63
C SER A 91 -1.31 -2.44 16.62
N THR A 92 -0.12 -1.86 16.57
CA THR A 92 0.25 -0.81 15.63
C THR A 92 0.09 -1.26 14.17
N GLN A 93 0.59 -2.46 13.83
CA GLN A 93 0.46 -3.03 12.49
C GLN A 93 -1.00 -3.37 12.15
N GLY A 94 -1.76 -3.90 13.10
CA GLY A 94 -3.18 -4.20 12.91
C GLY A 94 -4.00 -2.93 12.66
N THR A 95 -3.62 -1.82 13.28
CA THR A 95 -4.27 -0.52 13.06
C THR A 95 -3.97 0.03 11.67
N ALA A 96 -2.70 0.03 11.26
CA ALA A 96 -2.34 0.46 9.91
C ALA A 96 -2.99 -0.42 8.83
N ALA A 97 -3.10 -1.74 9.07
CA ALA A 97 -3.78 -2.66 8.15
C ALA A 97 -5.30 -2.42 8.03
N ARG A 98 -5.94 -1.78 9.02
CA ARG A 98 -7.36 -1.39 8.96
C ARG A 98 -7.59 -0.09 8.17
N VAL A 99 -6.58 0.75 8.07
CA VAL A 99 -6.67 2.05 7.38
C VAL A 99 -6.15 1.96 5.95
N LEU A 100 -5.06 1.24 5.74
CA LEU A 100 -4.41 1.13 4.43
C LEU A 100 -5.02 0.02 3.59
N GLU A 101 -5.26 0.34 2.33
CA GLU A 101 -5.85 -0.56 1.35
C GLU A 101 -4.76 -1.12 0.42
N VAL A 102 -4.99 -2.34 -0.05
CA VAL A 102 -4.11 -2.97 -1.05
C VAL A 102 -4.82 -2.85 -2.38
N HIS A 103 -4.19 -2.14 -3.31
CA HIS A 103 -4.70 -1.84 -4.63
C HIS A 103 -3.95 -2.66 -5.69
N HIS A 104 -4.68 -3.12 -6.71
CA HIS A 104 -4.09 -3.75 -7.89
C HIS A 104 -3.62 -2.70 -8.89
N VAL A 105 -2.35 -2.76 -9.28
CA VAL A 105 -1.76 -1.91 -10.34
C VAL A 105 -2.43 -2.14 -11.68
N VAL A 106 -2.55 -3.41 -12.09
CA VAL A 106 -3.43 -3.84 -13.17
C VAL A 106 -4.67 -4.41 -12.52
N PRO A 107 -5.86 -3.81 -12.73
CA PRO A 107 -7.10 -4.34 -12.17
C PRO A 107 -7.34 -5.80 -12.55
N ARG A 108 -8.04 -6.53 -11.68
CA ARG A 108 -8.44 -7.92 -11.94
C ARG A 108 -9.31 -8.04 -13.18
N ALA A 109 -10.17 -7.04 -13.42
CA ALA A 109 -10.97 -6.94 -14.64
C ALA A 109 -10.10 -6.94 -15.89
N ASN A 110 -8.85 -6.46 -15.81
CA ASN A 110 -7.89 -6.34 -16.91
C ASN A 110 -6.85 -7.46 -16.93
N GLY A 111 -7.12 -8.57 -16.23
CA GLY A 111 -6.22 -9.72 -16.18
C GLY A 111 -5.07 -9.58 -15.16
N GLY A 112 -5.06 -8.54 -14.31
CA GLY A 112 -4.04 -8.44 -13.27
C GLY A 112 -4.07 -9.59 -12.27
N THR A 113 -2.94 -9.95 -11.68
CA THR A 113 -2.82 -11.07 -10.71
C THR A 113 -2.89 -10.58 -9.26
N ASN A 114 -2.95 -11.52 -8.31
CA ASN A 114 -2.76 -11.22 -6.88
C ASN A 114 -1.27 -11.29 -6.45
N ASP A 115 -0.35 -11.27 -7.41
CA ASP A 115 1.08 -11.31 -7.13
C ASP A 115 1.53 -10.00 -6.49
N LEU A 116 2.53 -10.08 -5.60
CA LEU A 116 3.02 -8.91 -4.88
C LEU A 116 3.46 -7.79 -5.84
N SER A 117 4.05 -8.11 -6.99
CA SER A 117 4.46 -7.14 -8.01
C SER A 117 3.28 -6.38 -8.66
N ASN A 118 2.06 -6.90 -8.59
CA ASN A 118 0.84 -6.24 -9.08
C ASN A 118 0.07 -5.52 -7.97
N LEU A 119 0.57 -5.49 -6.74
CA LEU A 119 -0.13 -4.93 -5.59
C LEU A 119 0.65 -3.77 -4.98
N ILE A 120 -0.04 -2.72 -4.54
CA ILE A 120 0.53 -1.57 -3.81
C ILE A 120 -0.33 -1.17 -2.61
N THR A 121 0.30 -0.62 -1.58
CA THR A 121 -0.40 -0.06 -0.42
C THR A 121 -0.79 1.40 -0.69
N LEU A 122 -2.07 1.73 -0.57
CA LEU A 122 -2.61 3.09 -0.67
C LEU A 122 -3.36 3.50 0.61
N CYS A 123 -3.38 4.79 0.92
CA CYS A 123 -4.34 5.33 1.89
C CYS A 123 -5.72 5.49 1.25
N PRO A 124 -6.81 5.59 2.03
CA PRO A 124 -8.18 5.67 1.49
C PRO A 124 -8.34 6.77 0.43
N ASP A 125 -7.84 7.98 0.73
CA ASP A 125 -7.89 9.10 -0.22
C ASP A 125 -7.17 8.75 -1.55
N CYS A 126 -6.00 8.08 -1.50
CA CYS A 126 -5.23 7.77 -2.71
C CYS A 126 -5.86 6.63 -3.47
N HIS A 127 -6.49 5.71 -2.76
CA HIS A 127 -7.20 4.62 -3.38
C HIS A 127 -8.40 5.15 -4.19
N GLU A 128 -9.18 6.07 -3.60
CA GLU A 128 -10.30 6.74 -4.27
C GLU A 128 -9.83 7.58 -5.47
N ASP A 129 -8.82 8.45 -5.29
CA ASP A 129 -8.32 9.30 -6.37
C ASP A 129 -7.79 8.49 -7.57
N VAL A 130 -7.24 7.30 -7.33
CA VAL A 130 -6.78 6.41 -8.39
C VAL A 130 -7.98 5.83 -9.16
N HIS A 131 -9.03 5.36 -8.46
CA HIS A 131 -10.26 4.90 -9.12
C HIS A 131 -10.93 6.02 -9.93
N ASP A 132 -10.96 7.23 -9.38
CA ASP A 132 -11.56 8.42 -10.01
C ASP A 132 -10.64 9.13 -11.01
N ARG A 133 -9.41 8.64 -11.20
CA ARG A 133 -8.38 9.23 -12.09
C ARG A 133 -8.08 10.71 -11.79
N ARG A 134 -8.09 11.11 -10.51
CA ARG A 134 -7.81 12.47 -10.03
C ARG A 134 -6.30 12.69 -9.83
N ALA A 135 -5.55 12.79 -10.93
CA ALA A 135 -4.09 12.96 -10.88
C ALA A 135 -3.68 14.23 -10.10
N ASP A 136 -4.45 15.30 -10.24
CA ASP A 136 -4.26 16.60 -9.59
C ASP A 136 -4.27 16.53 -8.06
N ARG A 137 -4.88 15.50 -7.48
CA ARG A 137 -4.98 15.29 -6.03
C ARG A 137 -3.87 14.40 -5.45
N ILE A 138 -3.06 13.78 -6.32
CA ILE A 138 -2.03 12.83 -5.92
C ILE A 138 -0.69 13.57 -5.72
N PRO A 139 -0.12 13.61 -4.50
CA PRO A 139 1.07 14.41 -4.22
C PRO A 139 2.39 13.90 -4.82
N ARG A 140 2.42 12.68 -5.38
CA ARG A 140 3.64 12.10 -5.98
C ARG A 140 3.42 11.83 -7.46
N GLU A 141 4.41 12.15 -8.27
CA GLU A 141 4.39 11.86 -9.72
C GLU A 141 4.69 10.38 -10.04
N GLU A 142 5.35 9.68 -9.11
CA GLU A 142 5.68 8.27 -9.18
C GLU A 142 5.29 7.54 -7.89
N THR A 143 4.95 6.25 -8.00
CA THR A 143 4.86 5.36 -6.84
C THR A 143 6.21 5.30 -6.12
N ARG A 144 6.17 5.06 -4.81
CA ARG A 144 7.39 5.02 -3.98
C ARG A 144 8.45 4.08 -4.57
N PRO A 145 9.74 4.48 -4.54
CA PRO A 145 10.81 3.70 -5.11
C PRO A 145 11.12 2.46 -4.26
N ALA A 146 11.97 1.58 -4.83
CA ALA A 146 12.47 0.36 -4.21
C ALA A 146 13.00 0.60 -2.79
N LEU A 147 12.83 -0.39 -1.91
CA LEU A 147 13.24 -0.26 -0.51
C LEU A 147 14.76 -0.06 -0.41
N GLY A 148 15.21 1.04 0.20
CA GLY A 148 16.64 1.30 0.41
C GLY A 148 17.27 2.23 -0.61
N THR A 149 16.54 2.60 -1.66
CA THR A 149 16.89 3.80 -2.43
C THR A 149 16.60 5.03 -1.56
N ARG A 150 17.64 5.78 -1.18
CA ARG A 150 17.44 7.14 -0.64
C ARG A 150 16.91 8.02 -1.77
N PRO A 151 15.97 8.95 -1.50
CA PRO A 151 15.69 10.02 -2.44
C PRO A 151 16.96 10.85 -2.69
#